data_AF-A0A938VAK0-F1
#
_entry.id   AF-A0A938VAK0-F1
#
_cell.length_a   1.000
_cell.length_b   1.000
_cell.length_c   1.000
_cell.angle_alpha   90.00
_cell.angle_beta   90.00
_cell.angle_gamma   90.00
#
_symmetry.space_group_name_H-M   'P 1'
#
loop_
_entity.id
_entity.type
_entity.pdbx_description
1 polymer ?
#
loop_
_entity_poly.entity_id
_entity_poly.type
_entity_poly.pdbx_seq_one_letter_code
_entity_poly.pdbx_strand_id
1 'polypeptide(L)'
;MHRERSCSEALVQTSRTPRAGSPWTFATRSPNAGPSVSFELDARVRLKKPHPCGGTEWRIDRLGADIGLICLTCGRRVLIDRVVLERRIVRSLARRGADRSRLDAQ
;
A
#
# COMPACT_ATOMS: atom_id res chain seq x y z
N MET A 1 12.39 77.78 -2.53
CA MET A 1 13.85 77.62 -2.77
C MET A 1 14.49 77.30 -1.42
N HIS A 2 15.33 76.24 -1.36
CA HIS A 2 16.01 75.67 -0.18
C HIS A 2 15.06 74.87 0.73
N ARG A 3 14.74 73.59 0.48
CA ARG A 3 15.62 72.41 0.35
C ARG A 3 16.79 72.42 1.34
N GLU A 4 16.81 71.33 2.12
CA GLU A 4 17.89 70.71 2.88
C GLU A 4 18.12 71.10 4.36
N ARG A 5 17.75 70.15 5.23
CA ARG A 5 18.60 69.61 6.30
C ARG A 5 18.39 68.09 6.26
N SER A 6 19.35 67.34 5.74
CA SER A 6 20.41 66.75 6.53
C SER A 6 19.85 65.92 7.69
N CYS A 7 19.55 64.66 7.41
CA CYS A 7 19.48 63.62 8.43
C CYS A 7 20.35 62.46 7.95
N SER A 8 21.65 62.67 8.09
CA SER A 8 22.64 61.62 8.17
C SER A 8 22.47 60.92 9.51
N GLU A 9 22.04 59.66 9.52
CA GLU A 9 22.63 58.69 10.44
C GLU A 9 22.15 57.27 10.14
N ALA A 10 23.14 56.37 10.15
CA ALA A 10 23.03 54.98 10.52
C ALA A 10 21.95 54.12 9.85
N LEU A 11 22.40 53.09 9.12
CA LEU A 11 22.34 51.76 9.70
C LEU A 11 23.30 50.81 8.97
N VAL A 12 24.28 50.39 9.77
CA VAL A 12 25.25 49.34 9.55
C VAL A 12 24.63 48.09 8.92
N GLN A 13 25.34 47.62 7.90
CA GLN A 13 25.22 46.36 7.17
C GLN A 13 24.66 45.21 8.01
N THR A 14 23.47 44.75 7.63
CA THR A 14 22.91 43.49 8.13
C THR A 14 23.75 42.33 7.59
N SER A 15 24.18 41.53 8.54
CA SER A 15 25.00 40.34 8.44
C SER A 15 24.45 39.29 7.46
N ARG A 16 25.30 38.95 6.49
CA ARG A 16 25.65 37.60 5.99
C ARG A 16 24.55 36.53 6.03
N THR A 17 24.03 36.26 4.84
CA THR A 17 23.33 35.04 4.43
C THR A 17 24.04 33.75 4.88
N PRO A 18 23.34 32.77 5.49
CA PRO A 18 23.88 31.43 5.70
C PRO A 18 23.93 30.64 4.39
N ARG A 19 25.11 30.07 4.13
CA ARG A 19 25.50 29.25 2.98
C ARG A 19 24.78 27.90 3.01
N ALA A 20 24.21 27.55 1.85
CA ALA A 20 23.51 26.31 1.58
C ALA A 20 24.30 25.05 1.97
N GLY A 21 23.58 24.09 2.56
CA GLY A 21 24.07 22.75 2.90
C GLY A 21 22.91 21.92 3.39
N SER A 22 21.93 21.65 2.53
CA SER A 22 20.78 20.80 2.84
C SER A 22 21.26 19.36 3.11
N PRO A 23 21.11 18.80 4.32
CA PRO A 23 21.47 17.42 4.62
C PRO A 23 20.41 16.40 4.15
N TRP A 24 19.55 16.77 3.19
CA TRP A 24 18.40 15.99 2.80
C TRP A 24 18.78 15.05 1.66
N THR A 25 19.71 14.14 1.92
CA THR A 25 19.75 12.89 1.17
C THR A 25 18.43 12.20 1.44
N PHE A 26 17.48 12.32 0.50
CA PHE A 26 16.32 11.46 0.42
C PHE A 26 16.84 10.02 0.31
N ALA A 27 17.03 9.39 1.46
CA ALA A 27 17.12 7.96 1.56
C ALA A 27 15.80 7.43 0.99
N THR A 28 15.81 6.92 -0.23
CA THR A 28 14.80 6.01 -0.76
C THR A 28 14.86 4.71 0.02
N ARG A 29 14.56 4.78 1.33
CA ARG A 29 14.35 3.61 2.16
C ARG A 29 13.02 3.03 1.71
N SER A 30 13.09 2.07 0.80
CA SER A 30 11.94 1.32 0.27
C SER A 30 11.18 0.69 1.45
N PRO A 31 9.97 1.17 1.81
CA PRO A 31 9.35 0.80 3.08
C PRO A 31 8.48 -0.47 3.01
N ASN A 32 8.47 -1.19 1.89
CA ASN A 32 7.43 -2.19 1.64
C ASN A 32 8.01 -3.59 1.37
N ALA A 33 8.62 -4.18 2.40
CA ALA A 33 8.64 -5.63 2.54
C ALA A 33 7.36 -6.04 3.28
N GLY A 34 6.25 -6.19 2.54
CA GLY A 34 5.00 -6.72 3.09
C GLY A 34 5.19 -8.14 3.63
N PRO A 35 4.31 -8.60 4.55
CA PRO A 35 4.38 -9.96 5.07
C PRO A 35 4.27 -10.97 3.92
N SER A 36 5.18 -11.95 3.86
CA SER A 36 5.23 -12.95 2.79
C SER A 36 4.16 -14.02 2.98
N VAL A 37 2.88 -13.66 2.82
CA VAL A 37 1.78 -14.63 2.79
C VAL A 37 1.60 -15.08 1.34
N SER A 38 1.83 -16.37 1.09
CA SER A 38 1.60 -16.97 -0.23
C SER A 38 0.11 -17.26 -0.41
N PHE A 39 -0.45 -16.78 -1.52
CA PHE A 39 -1.82 -17.04 -1.94
C PHE A 39 -1.82 -17.98 -3.14
N GLU A 40 -2.75 -18.94 -3.15
CA GLU A 40 -2.95 -19.86 -4.27
C GLU A 40 -4.29 -19.56 -4.95
N LEU A 41 -4.36 -19.79 -6.27
CA LEU A 41 -5.62 -19.71 -7.00
C LEU A 41 -6.62 -20.74 -6.44
N ASP A 42 -7.89 -20.37 -6.42
CA ASP A 42 -8.99 -21.15 -5.85
C ASP A 42 -8.90 -21.40 -4.33
N ALA A 43 -7.91 -20.82 -3.63
CA ALA A 43 -7.78 -20.99 -2.19
C ALA A 43 -8.99 -20.37 -1.46
N ARG A 44 -9.43 -21.04 -0.39
CA ARG A 44 -10.50 -20.55 0.47
C ARG A 44 -9.91 -19.72 1.59
N VAL A 45 -10.38 -18.50 1.75
CA VAL A 45 -9.92 -17.56 2.77
C VAL A 45 -11.09 -17.03 3.58
N ARG A 46 -10.85 -16.79 4.87
CA ARG A 46 -11.83 -16.18 5.77
C ARG A 46 -11.36 -14.80 6.18
N LEU A 47 -12.18 -13.78 5.91
CA LEU A 47 -11.88 -12.38 6.21
C LEU A 47 -12.48 -11.97 7.57
N LYS A 48 -11.84 -11.02 8.25
CA LYS A 48 -12.35 -10.41 9.50
C LYS A 48 -13.65 -9.64 9.29
N LYS A 49 -13.74 -8.93 8.16
CA LYS A 49 -14.94 -8.17 7.81
C LYS A 49 -15.89 -9.06 6.99
N PRO A 50 -17.16 -9.18 7.39
CA PRO A 50 -18.15 -9.90 6.59
C PRO A 50 -18.43 -9.14 5.29
N HIS A 51 -18.79 -9.89 4.25
CA HIS A 51 -19.39 -9.32 3.05
C HIS A 51 -20.78 -8.72 3.41
N PRO A 52 -21.26 -7.65 2.77
CA PRO A 52 -22.62 -7.13 2.94
C PRO A 52 -23.75 -8.17 2.80
N CYS A 53 -23.50 -9.35 2.23
CA CYS A 53 -24.47 -10.45 2.22
C CYS A 53 -24.48 -11.32 3.49
N GLY A 54 -23.62 -11.08 4.47
CA GLY A 54 -23.45 -11.90 5.68
C GLY A 54 -22.41 -13.03 5.57
N GLY A 55 -21.87 -13.29 4.37
CA GLY A 55 -20.83 -14.30 4.16
C GLY A 55 -19.45 -13.86 4.68
N THR A 56 -18.69 -14.80 5.24
CA THR A 56 -17.28 -14.56 5.67
C THR A 56 -16.26 -15.36 4.87
N GLU A 57 -16.74 -16.27 4.02
CA GLU A 57 -15.93 -17.16 3.20
C GLU A 57 -15.77 -16.63 1.79
N TRP A 58 -14.53 -16.64 1.34
CA TRP A 58 -14.12 -16.10 0.05
C TRP A 58 -13.21 -17.09 -0.65
N ARG A 59 -13.24 -17.06 -1.98
CA ARG A 59 -12.35 -17.82 -2.85
C ARG A 59 -11.49 -16.88 -3.66
N ILE A 60 -10.20 -17.15 -3.75
CA ILE A 60 -9.28 -16.37 -4.60
C ILE A 60 -9.53 -16.75 -6.06
N ASP A 61 -9.94 -15.80 -6.90
CA ASP A 61 -10.14 -16.03 -8.34
C ASP A 61 -8.96 -15.55 -9.19
N ARG A 62 -8.29 -14.48 -8.75
CA ARG A 62 -7.16 -13.86 -9.46
C ARG A 62 -6.02 -13.56 -8.49
N LEU A 63 -4.79 -13.87 -8.94
CA LEU A 63 -3.54 -13.46 -8.31
C LEU A 63 -2.84 -12.42 -9.18
N GLY A 64 -2.46 -11.29 -8.60
CA GLY A 64 -1.81 -10.17 -9.29
C GLY A 64 -1.41 -9.06 -8.31
N ALA A 65 -1.37 -7.82 -8.81
CA ALA A 65 -1.22 -6.62 -7.96
C ALA A 65 -2.43 -6.48 -7.01
N ASP A 66 -3.62 -6.57 -7.59
CA ASP A 66 -4.87 -6.74 -6.86
C ASP A 66 -5.28 -8.21 -6.84
N ILE A 67 -5.80 -8.65 -5.71
CA ILE A 67 -6.33 -9.99 -5.53
C ILE A 67 -7.83 -9.96 -5.75
N GLY A 68 -8.30 -10.81 -6.66
CA GLY A 68 -9.72 -11.05 -6.91
C GLY A 68 -10.27 -12.06 -5.93
N LEU A 69 -11.36 -11.70 -5.24
CA LEU A 69 -12.08 -12.56 -4.30
C LEU A 69 -13.52 -12.74 -4.75
N ILE A 70 -13.99 -13.98 -4.75
CA ILE A 70 -15.39 -14.35 -4.97
C ILE A 70 -16.00 -14.78 -3.64
N CYS A 71 -17.09 -14.14 -3.24
CA CYS A 71 -17.85 -14.55 -2.06
C CYS A 71 -18.53 -15.90 -2.32
N LEU A 72 -18.27 -16.90 -1.47
CA LEU A 72 -18.87 -18.24 -1.63
C LEU A 72 -20.37 -18.28 -1.28
N THR A 73 -20.88 -17.26 -0.59
CA THR A 73 -22.30 -17.19 -0.19
C THR A 73 -23.18 -16.57 -1.28
N CYS A 74 -22.69 -15.56 -2.01
CA CYS A 74 -23.50 -14.82 -2.98
C CYS A 74 -22.89 -14.72 -4.39
N GLY A 75 -21.69 -15.29 -4.61
CA GLY A 75 -21.02 -15.32 -5.92
C GLY A 75 -20.50 -13.97 -6.43
N ARG A 76 -20.57 -12.89 -5.63
CA ARG A 76 -20.07 -11.57 -6.06
C ARG A 76 -18.54 -11.52 -5.99
N ARG A 77 -17.94 -10.90 -7.01
CA ARG A 77 -16.50 -10.65 -7.09
C ARG A 77 -16.13 -9.27 -6.55
N VAL A 78 -15.02 -9.18 -5.83
CA VAL A 78 -14.42 -7.93 -5.36
C VAL A 78 -12.92 -7.95 -5.62
N LEU A 79 -12.37 -6.79 -5.98
CA LEU A 79 -10.93 -6.60 -6.10
C LEU A 79 -10.43 -5.90 -4.84
N ILE A 80 -9.37 -6.43 -4.25
CA ILE A 80 -8.74 -5.85 -3.07
C ILE A 80 -7.23 -5.89 -3.23
N ASP A 81 -6.58 -4.80 -2.82
CA ASP A 81 -5.12 -4.73 -2.79
C ASP A 81 -4.53 -5.82 -1.88
N ARG A 82 -3.40 -6.38 -2.30
CA ARG A 82 -2.73 -7.47 -1.60
C ARG A 82 -2.42 -7.13 -0.13
N VAL A 83 -1.86 -5.95 0.12
CA VAL A 83 -1.44 -5.52 1.47
C VAL A 83 -2.66 -5.39 2.38
N VAL A 84 -3.77 -4.91 1.82
CA VAL A 84 -5.03 -4.80 2.54
C VAL A 84 -5.62 -6.18 2.85
N LEU A 85 -5.56 -7.11 1.89
CA LEU A 85 -6.03 -8.49 2.08
C LEU A 85 -5.26 -9.21 3.19
N GLU A 86 -3.93 -9.12 3.17
CA GLU A 86 -3.05 -9.74 4.17
C GLU A 86 -3.37 -9.28 5.59
N ARG A 87 -3.70 -8.00 5.78
CA ARG A 87 -4.12 -7.45 7.09
C ARG A 87 -5.51 -7.92 7.54
N ARG A 88 -6.40 -8.23 6.58
CA ARG A 88 -7.81 -8.56 6.85
C ARG A 88 -8.09 -10.07 6.94
N ILE A 89 -7.19 -10.92 6.47
CA ILE A 89 -7.32 -12.37 6.57
C ILE A 89 -7.22 -12.82 8.04
N VAL A 90 -8.13 -13.71 8.45
CA VAL A 90 -8.09 -14.41 9.76
C VAL A 90 -7.38 -15.74 9.61
N ARG A 91 -7.72 -16.47 8.54
CA ARG A 91 -7.22 -17.79 8.25
C ARG A 91 -7.26 -18.00 6.74
N SER A 92 -6.12 -18.33 6.15
CA SER A 92 -6.06 -18.93 4.82
C SER A 92 -6.19 -20.44 4.98
N LEU A 93 -7.15 -21.03 4.28
CA LEU A 93 -7.22 -22.47 4.09
C LEU A 93 -6.53 -22.73 2.76
N ALA A 94 -5.23 -23.01 2.83
CA ALA A 94 -4.52 -23.61 1.70
C ALA A 94 -5.32 -24.82 1.23
N ARG A 95 -5.38 -25.03 -0.09
CA ARG A 95 -6.17 -26.10 -0.68
C ARG A 95 -5.68 -27.41 -0.05
N ARG A 96 -6.49 -28.06 0.81
CA ARG A 96 -6.12 -29.38 1.34
C ARG A 96 -5.97 -30.28 0.12
N GLY A 97 -4.76 -30.78 -0.10
CA GLY A 97 -4.27 -31.29 -1.38
C GLY A 97 -5.26 -32.16 -2.16
N ALA A 98 -5.50 -31.76 -3.41
CA ALA A 98 -6.10 -32.49 -4.53
C ALA A 98 -6.46 -31.40 -5.55
N ASP A 99 -5.63 -31.10 -6.54
CA ASP A 99 -5.65 -31.80 -7.80
C ASP A 99 -4.36 -31.43 -8.54
N ARG A 100 -3.41 -32.37 -8.58
CA ARG A 100 -2.21 -32.29 -9.39
C ARG A 100 -2.37 -33.24 -10.57
N SER A 101 -3.57 -33.25 -11.16
CA SER A 101 -3.97 -34.24 -12.15
C SER A 101 -3.99 -33.59 -13.53
N ARG A 102 -2.93 -33.90 -14.30
CA ARG A 102 -3.05 -34.37 -15.70
C ARG A 102 -2.87 -33.40 -16.90
N LEU A 103 -2.33 -32.18 -16.81
CA LEU A 103 -2.22 -31.33 -18.03
C LEU A 103 -0.82 -30.86 -18.47
N ASP A 104 0.26 -31.47 -17.98
CA ASP A 104 1.57 -31.41 -18.65
C ASP A 104 1.82 -32.75 -19.38
N ALA A 105 0.97 -33.05 -20.35
CA ALA A 105 1.17 -34.14 -21.31
C ALA A 105 0.39 -33.83 -22.59
N GLN A 106 0.82 -32.84 -23.38
CA GLN A 106 0.56 -32.78 -24.81
C GLN A 106 1.60 -31.88 -25.48
#